data_AF-A0A1Y4NCT8-F1
#
_entry.id   AF-A0A1Y4NCT8-F1
#
_cell.length_a   1.000
_cell.length_b   1.000
_cell.length_c   1.000
_cell.angle_alpha   90.00
_cell.angle_beta   90.00
_cell.angle_gamma   90.00
#
_symmetry.space_group_name_H-M   'P 1'
#
loop_
_entity.id
_entity.type
_entity.pdbx_description
1 polymer ?
#
loop_
_entity_poly.entity_id
_entity_poly.type
_entity_poly.pdbx_seq_one_letter_code
_entity_poly.pdbx_strand_id
1 'polypeptide(L)'
;MEDNLVIKEITVENLIEPIGIDSYKPRFAWKLESFESNVFQKAYQIQIFDENKLVIDTGKVESNSSIENIVKGFIPKPMVRYIIKLNVWDNYDHKAYYETYFETGRLNIPFEASWIEPEQEPTP
;
A
#
# COMPACT_ATOMS: atom_id res chain seq x y z
N MET A 1 20.22 -6.44 19.29
CA MET A 1 20.78 -5.65 18.16
C MET A 1 19.64 -4.77 17.73
N GLU A 2 19.81 -3.45 17.79
CA GLU A 2 18.86 -2.53 17.17
C GLU A 2 18.98 -2.66 15.66
N ASP A 3 17.86 -2.69 14.96
CA ASP A 3 17.87 -2.66 13.50
C ASP A 3 18.31 -1.26 13.06
N ASN A 4 19.45 -1.18 12.37
CA ASN A 4 20.03 0.09 11.91
C ASN A 4 19.20 0.79 10.82
N LEU A 5 18.21 0.10 10.25
CA LEU A 5 17.26 0.63 9.27
C LEU A 5 15.85 0.15 9.64
N VAL A 6 14.91 1.08 9.77
CA VAL A 6 13.52 0.79 10.13
C VAL A 6 12.59 1.47 9.14
N ILE A 7 11.53 0.78 8.72
CA ILE A 7 10.40 1.40 8.01
C ILE A 7 9.44 1.90 9.08
N LYS A 8 9.23 3.22 9.16
CA LYS A 8 8.31 3.82 10.14
C LYS A 8 6.86 3.73 9.73
N GLU A 9 6.62 3.90 8.44
CA GLU A 9 5.30 4.03 7.86
C GLU A 9 5.35 3.61 6.41
N ILE A 10 4.29 2.96 5.97
CA ILE A 10 3.96 2.72 4.58
C ILE A 10 2.55 3.27 4.34
N THR A 11 2.36 3.94 3.21
CA THR A 11 1.06 4.44 2.78
C THR A 11 0.69 3.84 1.43
N VAL A 12 -0.62 3.70 1.22
CA VAL A 12 -1.23 3.35 -0.07
C VAL A 12 -2.13 4.52 -0.44
N GLU A 13 -1.90 5.13 -1.61
CA GLU A 13 -2.60 6.36 -2.02
C GLU A 13 -2.51 7.48 -0.96
N ASN A 14 -1.34 7.62 -0.31
CA ASN A 14 -1.06 8.60 0.75
C ASN A 14 -1.84 8.40 2.07
N LEU A 15 -2.44 7.22 2.27
CA LEU A 15 -3.17 6.87 3.49
C LEU A 15 -2.54 5.64 4.17
N ILE A 16 -2.60 5.59 5.50
CA ILE A 16 -2.19 4.43 6.30
C ILE A 16 -3.38 3.47 6.35
N GLU A 17 -3.15 2.20 6.00
CA GLU A 17 -4.14 1.12 6.07
C GLU A 17 -5.54 1.50 5.50
N PRO A 18 -5.62 2.09 4.30
CA PRO A 18 -6.88 2.63 3.83
C PRO A 18 -7.88 1.53 3.48
N ILE A 19 -9.15 1.83 3.71
CA ILE A 19 -10.28 0.97 3.38
C ILE A 19 -11.15 1.64 2.33
N GLY A 20 -11.54 0.87 1.31
CA GLY A 20 -12.45 1.32 0.26
C GLY A 20 -11.78 2.15 -0.84
N ILE A 21 -10.49 1.93 -1.13
CA ILE A 21 -9.82 2.67 -2.22
C ILE A 21 -10.24 2.14 -3.59
N ASP A 22 -10.56 3.06 -4.51
CA ASP A 22 -10.95 2.71 -5.88
C ASP A 22 -9.85 3.04 -6.91
N SER A 23 -8.61 2.65 -6.60
CA SER A 23 -7.45 2.81 -7.49
C SER A 23 -7.08 1.48 -8.15
N TYR A 24 -7.05 1.45 -9.48
CA TYR A 24 -6.55 0.30 -10.25
C TYR A 24 -5.02 0.18 -10.24
N LYS A 25 -4.32 1.24 -9.84
CA LYS A 25 -2.87 1.29 -9.75
C LYS A 25 -2.48 1.93 -8.42
N PRO A 26 -2.72 1.25 -7.28
CA PRO A 26 -2.41 1.81 -5.96
C PRO A 26 -0.94 2.20 -5.88
N ARG A 27 -0.69 3.40 -5.37
CA ARG A 27 0.65 3.98 -5.22
C ARG A 27 1.14 3.78 -3.80
N PHE A 28 2.28 3.14 -3.67
CA PHE A 28 2.92 2.84 -2.40
C PHE A 28 4.01 3.87 -2.11
N ALA A 29 4.05 4.37 -0.88
CA ALA A 29 5.14 5.17 -0.38
C ALA A 29 5.54 4.69 1.02
N TRP A 30 6.79 4.90 1.41
CA TRP A 30 7.26 4.53 2.74
C TRP A 30 8.33 5.49 3.28
N LYS A 31 8.41 5.56 4.60
CA LYS A 31 9.38 6.38 5.34
C LYS A 31 10.39 5.47 6.03
N LEU A 32 11.66 5.77 5.83
CA LEU A 32 12.78 5.07 6.48
C LEU A 32 13.35 5.94 7.59
N GLU A 33 13.77 5.29 8.68
CA GLU A 33 14.57 5.87 9.74
C GLU A 33 15.83 5.02 9.94
N SER A 34 16.95 5.68 10.22
CA SER A 34 18.21 5.02 10.53
C SER A 34 18.95 5.78 11.63
N PHE A 35 19.70 5.06 12.45
CA PHE A 35 20.62 5.62 13.44
C PHE A 35 21.99 5.95 12.85
N GLU A 36 22.25 5.60 11.60
CA GLU A 36 23.49 5.89 10.89
C GLU A 36 23.36 7.14 9.98
N SER A 37 24.49 7.75 9.67
CA SER A 37 24.58 8.88 8.74
C SER A 37 24.83 8.39 7.31
N ASN A 38 24.44 9.20 6.32
CA ASN A 38 24.62 8.90 4.89
C ASN A 38 23.92 7.61 4.43
N VAL A 39 22.76 7.32 5.01
CA VAL A 39 21.94 6.17 4.65
C VAL A 39 21.00 6.52 3.50
N PHE A 40 20.97 5.66 2.49
CA PHE A 40 20.02 5.74 1.39
C PHE A 40 19.58 4.35 0.94
N GLN A 41 18.33 4.24 0.50
CA GLN A 41 17.80 3.02 -0.08
C GLN A 41 18.52 2.67 -1.39
N LYS A 42 18.89 1.40 -1.54
CA LYS A 42 19.35 0.82 -2.81
C LYS A 42 18.27 0.03 -3.52
N ALA A 43 17.43 -0.68 -2.77
CA ALA A 43 16.44 -1.56 -3.34
C ALA A 43 15.21 -1.75 -2.44
N TYR A 44 14.12 -2.22 -3.03
CA TYR A 44 12.93 -2.65 -2.31
C TYR A 44 12.33 -3.92 -2.92
N GLN A 45 11.44 -4.56 -2.18
CA GLN A 45 10.58 -5.65 -2.65
C GLN A 45 9.21 -5.51 -2.01
N ILE A 46 8.17 -5.49 -2.83
CA ILE A 46 6.78 -5.49 -2.38
C ILE A 46 6.17 -6.84 -2.76
N GLN A 47 5.59 -7.50 -1.77
CA GLN A 47 4.76 -8.68 -1.97
C GLN A 47 3.33 -8.34 -1.55
N ILE A 48 2.37 -8.71 -2.40
CA ILE A 48 0.95 -8.47 -2.18
C ILE A 48 0.24 -9.82 -2.08
N PHE A 49 -0.54 -10.00 -1.02
CA PHE A 49 -1.30 -11.21 -0.75
C PHE A 49 -2.80 -10.89 -0.70
N ASP A 50 -3.61 -11.81 -1.22
CA ASP A 50 -5.06 -11.88 -1.04
C ASP A 50 -5.29 -13.04 -0.06
N GLU A 51 -5.68 -12.71 1.17
CA GLU A 51 -5.60 -13.61 2.33
C GLU A 51 -4.18 -14.19 2.50
N ASN A 52 -4.01 -15.50 2.30
CA ASN A 52 -2.73 -16.21 2.41
C ASN A 52 -2.10 -16.52 1.05
N LYS A 53 -2.73 -16.10 -0.05
CA LYS A 53 -2.27 -16.39 -1.42
C LYS A 53 -1.45 -15.22 -1.95
N LEU A 54 -0.20 -15.50 -2.33
CA LEU A 54 0.63 -14.53 -3.04
C LEU A 54 -0.03 -14.16 -4.37
N VAL A 55 -0.35 -12.89 -4.55
CA VAL A 55 -0.90 -12.33 -5.79
C VAL A 55 0.23 -11.87 -6.69
N ILE A 56 1.20 -11.14 -6.13
CA ILE A 56 2.36 -10.64 -6.86
C ILE A 56 3.54 -10.42 -5.93
N ASP A 57 4.73 -10.63 -6.49
CA ASP A 57 6.01 -10.31 -5.89
C ASP A 57 6.82 -9.52 -6.92
N THR A 58 7.29 -8.33 -6.56
CA THR A 58 8.12 -7.51 -7.45
C THR A 58 9.51 -8.12 -7.68
N GLY A 59 9.92 -9.08 -6.84
CA GLY A 59 11.31 -9.41 -6.62
C GLY A 59 12.06 -8.22 -6.02
N LYS A 60 13.38 -8.33 -5.92
CA LYS A 60 14.25 -7.22 -5.51
C LYS A 60 14.37 -6.22 -6.67
N VAL A 61 13.85 -5.02 -6.47
CA VAL A 61 13.90 -3.91 -7.43
C VAL A 61 14.97 -2.93 -7.00
N GLU A 62 16.04 -2.81 -7.79
CA GLU A 62 17.09 -1.80 -7.57
C GLU A 62 16.52 -0.40 -7.90
N SER A 63 16.30 0.41 -6.86
CA SER A 63 15.72 1.74 -6.93
C SER A 63 15.90 2.47 -5.61
N ASN A 64 16.28 3.74 -5.67
CA ASN A 64 16.30 4.63 -4.51
C ASN A 64 14.96 5.33 -4.25
N SER A 65 13.93 5.07 -5.07
CA SER A 65 12.60 5.67 -4.89
C SER A 65 11.82 4.98 -3.76
N SER A 66 11.25 5.77 -2.86
CA SER A 66 10.35 5.33 -1.79
C SER A 66 8.98 6.00 -1.84
N ILE A 67 8.66 6.72 -2.92
CA ILE A 67 7.43 7.52 -3.05
C ILE A 67 6.75 7.16 -4.39
N GLU A 68 5.42 7.09 -4.37
CA GLU A 68 4.56 6.88 -5.56
C GLU A 68 4.94 5.65 -6.39
N ASN A 69 5.41 4.58 -5.74
CA ASN A 69 5.79 3.32 -6.39
C ASN A 69 4.54 2.53 -6.79
N ILE A 70 4.51 2.06 -8.05
CA ILE A 70 3.42 1.23 -8.59
C ILE A 70 3.94 -0.19 -8.84
N VAL A 71 3.26 -1.18 -8.29
CA VAL A 71 3.56 -2.60 -8.53
C VAL A 71 3.04 -2.99 -9.91
N LYS A 72 3.96 -3.11 -10.88
CA LYS A 72 3.63 -3.51 -12.26
C LYS A 72 3.03 -4.90 -12.28
N GLY A 73 1.93 -5.08 -13.01
CA GLY A 73 1.25 -6.37 -13.16
C GLY A 73 0.26 -6.70 -12.03
N PHE A 74 0.18 -5.89 -10.98
CA PHE A 74 -0.89 -6.02 -10.00
C PHE A 74 -2.23 -5.56 -10.60
N ILE A 75 -3.26 -6.38 -10.46
CA ILE A 75 -4.62 -6.08 -10.89
C ILE A 75 -5.55 -6.27 -9.68
N PRO A 76 -6.03 -5.19 -9.04
CA PRO A 76 -6.88 -5.30 -7.88
C PRO A 76 -8.28 -5.80 -8.27
N LYS A 77 -8.79 -6.75 -7.49
CA LYS A 77 -10.21 -7.13 -7.44
C LYS A 77 -10.98 -6.19 -6.51
N PRO A 78 -12.28 -5.94 -6.75
CA PRO A 78 -13.11 -5.11 -5.88
C PRO A 78 -13.43 -5.82 -4.55
N MET A 79 -13.60 -5.04 -3.48
CA MET A 79 -14.02 -5.48 -2.15
C MET A 79 -13.10 -6.56 -1.54
N VAL A 80 -11.80 -6.44 -1.82
CA VAL A 80 -10.75 -7.33 -1.30
C VAL A 80 -9.77 -6.53 -0.47
N ARG A 81 -9.40 -7.11 0.68
CA ARG A 81 -8.28 -6.68 1.51
C ARG A 81 -7.01 -7.38 1.06
N TYR A 82 -5.97 -6.60 0.79
CA TYR A 82 -4.65 -7.10 0.44
C TYR A 82 -3.67 -6.88 1.57
N ILE A 83 -2.90 -7.91 1.93
CA ILE A 83 -1.77 -7.81 2.85
C ILE A 83 -0.52 -7.46 2.05
N ILE A 84 0.24 -6.47 2.53
CA ILE A 84 1.43 -5.96 1.88
C ILE A 84 2.62 -6.24 2.78
N LYS A 85 3.63 -6.89 2.21
CA LYS A 85 4.93 -7.11 2.85
C LYS A 85 5.99 -6.33 2.08
N LEU A 86 6.58 -5.35 2.75
CA LEU A 86 7.63 -4.51 2.20
C LEU A 86 8.97 -4.92 2.81
N ASN A 87 9.95 -5.18 1.96
CA ASN A 87 11.35 -5.25 2.35
C ASN A 87 12.10 -4.10 1.69
N VAL A 88 13.00 -3.46 2.42
CA VAL A 88 13.86 -2.38 1.91
C VAL A 88 15.30 -2.65 2.29
N TRP A 89 16.23 -2.39 1.37
CA TRP A 89 17.67 -2.49 1.59
C TRP A 89 18.35 -1.14 1.42
N ASP A 90 19.25 -0.80 2.32
CA ASP A 90 20.07 0.41 2.24
C ASP A 90 21.45 0.17 1.59
N ASN A 91 22.30 1.19 1.63
CA ASN A 91 23.65 1.18 1.10
C ASN A 91 24.68 0.41 1.93
N TYR A 92 24.34 0.04 3.17
CA TYR A 92 25.14 -0.75 4.10
C TYR A 92 24.69 -2.22 4.16
N ASP A 93 23.81 -2.62 3.24
CA ASP A 93 23.21 -3.96 3.17
C ASP A 93 22.32 -4.31 4.38
N HIS A 94 21.91 -3.31 5.17
CA HIS A 94 20.86 -3.50 6.17
C HIS A 94 19.52 -3.74 5.46
N LYS A 95 18.64 -4.48 6.14
CA LYS A 95 17.32 -4.83 5.65
C LYS A 95 16.26 -4.42 6.65
N ALA A 96 15.28 -3.65 6.20
CA ALA A 96 14.07 -3.35 6.96
C ALA A 96 12.88 -4.15 6.42
N TYR A 97 11.96 -4.51 7.30
CA TYR A 97 10.71 -5.20 6.99
C TYR A 97 9.52 -4.45 7.57
N TYR A 98 8.41 -4.41 6.84
CA TYR A 98 7.13 -3.91 7.32
C TYR A 98 5.97 -4.68 6.70
N GLU A 99 4.93 -4.92 7.49
CA GLU A 99 3.68 -5.54 7.04
C GLU A 99 2.52 -4.58 7.30
N THR A 100 1.64 -4.40 6.30
CA THR A 100 0.44 -3.57 6.40
C THR A 100 -0.67 -4.16 5.52
N TYR A 101 -1.79 -3.46 5.38
CA TYR A 101 -2.83 -3.82 4.43
C TYR A 101 -3.43 -2.59 3.73
N PHE A 102 -4.18 -2.84 2.66
CA PHE A 102 -5.19 -1.91 2.18
C PHE A 102 -6.39 -2.69 1.68
N GLU A 103 -7.55 -2.04 1.61
CA GLU A 103 -8.78 -2.66 1.13
C GLU A 103 -9.37 -1.86 -0.02
N THR A 104 -9.70 -2.57 -1.09
CA THR A 104 -10.34 -1.98 -2.28
C THR A 104 -11.82 -1.76 -2.04
N GLY A 105 -12.34 -0.68 -2.62
CA GLY A 105 -13.77 -0.41 -2.63
C GLY A 105 -14.48 -1.23 -3.71
N ARG A 106 -15.51 -0.64 -4.32
CA ARG A 106 -16.27 -1.32 -5.38
C ARG A 106 -15.57 -1.27 -6.72
N LEU A 107 -14.48 -0.52 -6.86
CA LEU A 107 -13.86 -0.18 -8.15
C LEU A 107 -14.96 0.29 -9.12
N ASN A 108 -15.14 -0.40 -10.25
CA ASN A 108 -16.19 -0.09 -11.22
C ASN A 108 -17.46 -0.93 -11.05
N ILE A 109 -17.63 -1.68 -9.95
CA ILE A 109 -18.86 -2.45 -9.71
C ILE A 109 -19.99 -1.47 -9.33
N PRO A 110 -21.01 -1.30 -10.20
CA PRO A 110 -22.07 -0.32 -9.97
C PRO A 110 -22.87 -0.68 -8.72
N PHE A 111 -23.45 0.31 -8.08
CA PHE A 111 -24.43 0.08 -7.01
C PHE A 111 -25.73 -0.46 -7.60
N GLU A 112 -26.28 -1.49 -6.96
CA GLU A 112 -27.64 -1.98 -7.23
C GLU A 112 -28.69 -1.30 -6.32
N ALA A 113 -28.26 -0.36 -5.49
CA ALA A 113 -29.11 0.42 -4.60
C ALA A 113 -29.64 1.68 -5.30
N SER A 114 -30.81 2.14 -4.87
CA SER A 114 -31.40 3.41 -5.29
C SER A 114 -31.20 4.47 -4.21
N TRP A 115 -31.06 5.73 -4.64
CA TRP A 115 -31.21 6.87 -3.74
C TRP A 115 -32.63 6.86 -3.16
N ILE A 116 -32.75 7.09 -1.86
CA ILE A 116 -34.03 7.21 -1.16
C ILE A 116 -34.03 8.53 -0.38
N GLU A 117 -35.20 9.16 -0.29
CA GLU A 117 -35.42 10.37 0.50
C GLU A 117 -36.69 10.22 1.36
N PRO A 118 -36.77 10.91 2.51
CA PRO A 118 -38.02 10.97 3.26
C PRO A 118 -39.09 11.72 2.45
N GLU A 119 -40.36 11.43 2.73
CA GLU A 119 -41.47 12.24 2.25
C GLU A 119 -41.29 13.70 2.73
N GLN A 120 -41.36 14.65 1.80
CA GLN A 120 -41.14 16.07 2.08
C GLN A 120 -42.43 16.72 2.57
N GLU A 121 -42.42 17.32 3.77
CA GLU A 121 -43.51 18.21 4.19
C GLU A 121 -43.29 19.63 3.64
N PRO A 122 -44.31 20.29 3.05
CA PRO A 122 -44.17 21.66 2.58
C PRO A 122 -43.81 22.60 3.73
N THR A 123 -42.81 23.46 3.53
CA THR A 123 -42.53 24.55 4.47
C THR A 123 -43.62 25.64 4.33
N PRO A 124 -44.18 26.19 5.43
CA PRO A 124 -45.24 27.20 5.40
C PRO A 124 -44.87 28.49 4.63
#